data_AF-A0A1B6LJS4-F1
#
_entry.id   AF-A0A1B6LJS4-F1
#
_cell.length_a   1.000
_cell.length_b   1.000
_cell.length_c   1.000
_cell.angle_alpha   90.00
_cell.angle_beta   90.00
_cell.angle_gamma   90.00
#
_symmetry.space_group_name_H-M   'P 1'
#
loop_
_entity.id
_entity.type
_entity.pdbx_description
1 polymer ?
#
loop_
_entity_poly.entity_id
_entity_poly.type
_entity_poly.pdbx_seq_one_letter_code
_entity_poly.pdbx_strand_id
1 'polypeptide(L)'
;MEDYVRATYKSNGQLTVLKLVSDNGMMNPDLGEVDIITDGDIESLKFYCESILEEYEDVAMKLFRSGVDNIDIRLCSASAQYCNQSLDEEYNFEEEKDEL
;
A
#
# COMPACT_ATOMS: atom_id res chain seq x y z
N MET A 1 6.86 6.18 7.50
CA MET A 1 5.43 6.05 7.17
C MET A 1 4.55 6.89 8.10
N GLU A 2 5.06 8.01 8.61
CA GLU A 2 4.37 8.81 9.64
C GLU A 2 3.37 9.81 9.02
N ASP A 3 3.59 10.22 7.77
CA ASP A 3 2.71 11.15 7.04
C ASP A 3 1.60 10.47 6.24
N TYR A 4 1.34 9.18 6.49
CA TYR A 4 0.29 8.43 5.80
C TYR A 4 -0.93 8.26 6.69
N VAL A 5 -2.11 8.41 6.08
CA VAL A 5 -3.41 8.19 6.73
C VAL A 5 -4.21 7.15 5.98
N ARG A 6 -5.14 6.49 6.69
CA ARG A 6 -6.16 5.67 6.07
C ARG A 6 -7.33 6.55 5.65
N ALA A 7 -7.86 6.30 4.47
CA ALA A 7 -9.00 7.03 3.94
C ALA A 7 -9.87 6.12 3.07
N THR A 8 -11.06 6.58 2.70
CA THR A 8 -11.90 5.93 1.67
C THR A 8 -12.15 6.89 0.53
N TYR A 9 -12.03 6.42 -0.71
CA TYR A 9 -12.39 7.23 -1.88
C TYR A 9 -13.89 7.55 -1.85
N LYS A 10 -14.23 8.83 -2.06
CA LYS A 10 -15.63 9.30 -2.08
C LYS A 10 -16.44 8.70 -3.24
N SER A 11 -15.77 8.35 -4.33
CA SER A 11 -16.38 7.84 -5.56
C SER A 11 -16.97 6.43 -5.39
N ASN A 12 -16.26 5.54 -4.69
CA ASN A 12 -16.60 4.11 -4.63
C ASN A 12 -16.53 3.51 -3.20
N GLY A 13 -16.12 4.28 -2.20
CA GLY A 13 -15.95 3.82 -0.82
C GLY A 13 -14.75 2.90 -0.60
N GLN A 14 -13.86 2.74 -1.57
CA GLN A 14 -12.71 1.85 -1.49
C GLN A 14 -11.70 2.39 -0.48
N LEU A 15 -11.23 1.50 0.42
CA LEU A 15 -10.20 1.81 1.40
C LEU A 15 -8.86 2.07 0.70
N THR A 16 -8.20 3.15 1.10
CA THR A 16 -6.89 3.56 0.59
C THR A 16 -5.99 4.07 1.71
N VAL A 17 -4.70 4.16 1.41
CA VAL A 17 -3.69 4.77 2.26
C VAL A 17 -3.13 5.98 1.52
N LEU A 18 -3.31 7.18 2.07
CA LEU A 18 -2.93 8.44 1.44
C LEU A 18 -1.75 9.08 2.18
N LYS A 19 -0.70 9.44 1.46
CA LYS A 19 0.37 10.32 1.98
C LYS A 19 -0.16 11.75 2.03
N LEU A 20 -0.20 12.40 3.18
CA LEU A 20 -0.75 13.76 3.33
C LEU A 20 0.13 14.83 2.69
N VAL A 21 1.45 14.66 2.81
CA VAL A 21 2.45 15.61 2.34
C VAL A 21 3.40 14.88 1.40
N SER A 22 3.51 15.36 0.18
CA SER A 22 4.44 14.85 -0.81
C SER A 22 5.89 15.20 -0.46
N ASP A 23 6.87 14.56 -1.12
CA ASP A 23 8.29 14.72 -0.77
C ASP A 23 8.84 16.15 -0.97
N ASN A 24 8.14 16.98 -1.74
CA ASN A 24 8.47 18.40 -1.93
C ASN A 24 7.78 19.32 -0.90
N GLY A 25 7.06 18.77 0.08
CA GLY A 25 6.37 19.52 1.13
C GLY A 25 4.98 20.04 0.74
N MET A 26 4.49 19.76 -0.47
CA MET A 26 3.14 20.14 -0.87
C MET A 26 2.10 19.13 -0.38
N MET A 27 0.89 19.63 -0.09
CA MET A 27 -0.25 18.78 0.28
C MET A 27 -0.66 17.89 -0.88
N ASN A 28 -1.11 16.67 -0.58
CA ASN A 28 -1.54 15.73 -1.60
C ASN A 28 -2.81 16.25 -2.33
N PRO A 29 -2.80 16.36 -3.67
CA PRO A 29 -3.95 16.85 -4.43
C PRO A 29 -5.20 15.99 -4.25
N ASP A 30 -5.03 14.69 -4.00
CA ASP A 30 -6.13 13.72 -3.90
C ASP A 30 -6.84 13.78 -2.54
N LEU A 31 -6.38 14.64 -1.62
CA LEU A 31 -7.02 14.84 -0.33
C LEU A 31 -8.50 15.26 -0.47
N GLY A 32 -8.84 15.95 -1.56
CA GLY A 32 -10.22 16.33 -1.88
C GLY A 32 -11.11 15.15 -2.24
N GLU A 33 -10.54 14.04 -2.71
CA GLU A 33 -11.25 12.89 -3.27
C GLU A 33 -11.50 11.78 -2.24
N VAL A 34 -10.96 11.93 -1.03
CA VAL A 34 -11.04 10.93 0.03
C VAL A 34 -11.67 11.45 1.30
N ASP A 35 -12.26 10.55 2.08
CA ASP A 35 -12.68 10.77 3.45
C ASP A 35 -11.68 10.11 4.40
N ILE A 36 -10.99 10.91 5.22
CA ILE A 36 -9.99 10.40 6.17
C ILE A 36 -10.70 9.65 7.31
N ILE A 37 -10.25 8.43 7.58
CA ILE A 37 -10.75 7.63 8.69
C ILE A 37 -10.00 8.06 9.96
N THR A 38 -10.71 8.64 10.92
CA THR A 38 -10.14 9.17 12.18
C THR A 38 -10.42 8.32 13.41
N ASP A 39 -11.14 7.20 13.28
CA ASP A 39 -11.58 6.42 14.44
C ASP A 39 -10.41 5.78 15.21
N GLY A 40 -10.49 5.94 16.53
CA GLY A 40 -9.42 5.77 17.51
C GLY A 40 -8.92 4.34 17.69
N ASP A 41 -7.63 4.23 17.98
CA ASP A 41 -6.82 3.00 18.11
C ASP A 41 -6.65 2.19 16.82
N ILE A 42 -6.51 2.87 15.70
CA ILE A 42 -5.92 2.25 14.52
C ILE A 42 -4.40 2.19 14.71
N GLU A 43 -3.85 0.98 14.74
CA GLU A 43 -2.41 0.74 14.65
C GLU A 43 -1.83 1.53 13.47
N SER A 44 -0.71 2.22 13.70
CA SER A 44 -0.09 3.01 12.63
C SER A 44 0.21 2.13 11.42
N LEU A 45 0.14 2.69 10.20
CA LEU A 45 0.53 1.97 8.98
C LEU A 45 1.91 1.29 9.12
N LYS A 46 2.81 1.98 9.84
CA LYS A 46 4.13 1.45 10.21
C LYS A 46 4.03 0.13 10.97
N PHE A 47 3.19 0.07 11.99
CA PHE A 47 2.99 -1.15 12.79
C PHE A 47 2.50 -2.31 11.93
N TYR A 48 1.48 -2.11 11.08
CA TYR A 48 1.02 -3.16 10.17
C TYR A 48 2.13 -3.64 9.22
N CYS A 49 2.91 -2.71 8.65
CA CYS A 49 4.03 -3.04 7.78
C CYS A 49 5.09 -3.87 8.53
N GLU A 50 5.46 -3.45 9.73
CA GLU A 50 6.43 -4.15 10.58
C GLU A 50 5.94 -5.54 10.96
N SER A 51 4.68 -5.69 11.40
CA SER A 51 4.11 -6.98 11.76
C SER A 51 4.03 -7.95 10.57
N ILE A 52 3.64 -7.48 9.38
CA ILE A 52 3.61 -8.32 8.17
C ILE A 52 5.04 -8.76 7.79
N LEU A 53 6.01 -7.84 7.82
CA LEU A 53 7.39 -8.19 7.48
C LEU A 53 8.02 -9.13 8.51
N GLU A 54 7.68 -8.99 9.79
CA GLU A 54 8.13 -9.89 10.86
C GLU A 54 7.52 -11.29 10.69
N GLU A 55 6.22 -11.39 10.41
CA GLU A 55 5.53 -12.67 10.21
C GLU A 55 6.07 -13.42 8.98
N TYR A 56 6.41 -12.71 7.91
CA TYR A 56 6.86 -13.29 6.65
C TYR A 56 8.34 -13.06 6.35
N GLU A 57 9.18 -12.81 7.37
CA GLU A 57 10.59 -12.41 7.22
C GLU A 57 11.38 -13.37 6.31
N ASP A 58 11.28 -14.67 6.57
CA ASP A 58 12.01 -15.70 5.81
C ASP A 58 11.63 -15.70 4.32
N VAL A 59 10.34 -15.52 4.03
CA VAL A 59 9.82 -15.48 2.66
C VAL A 59 10.27 -14.19 1.98
N ALA A 60 10.11 -13.05 2.65
CA ALA A 60 10.56 -11.75 2.17
C ALA A 60 12.07 -11.79 1.85
N MET A 61 12.90 -12.27 2.78
CA MET A 61 14.35 -12.38 2.58
C MET A 61 14.72 -13.27 1.40
N LYS A 62 14.00 -14.38 1.18
CA LYS A 62 14.20 -15.23 0.00
C LYS A 62 13.83 -14.51 -1.29
N LEU A 63 12.69 -13.81 -1.32
CA LEU A 63 12.24 -13.05 -2.49
C LEU A 63 13.23 -11.93 -2.84
N PHE A 64 13.63 -11.12 -1.86
CA PHE A 64 14.61 -10.03 -2.04
C PHE A 64 15.97 -10.55 -2.52
N ARG A 65 16.47 -11.68 -1.97
CA ARG A 65 17.73 -12.29 -2.44
C ARG A 65 17.64 -12.85 -3.85
N SER A 66 16.47 -13.30 -4.27
CA SER A 66 16.26 -13.92 -5.58
C SER A 66 16.19 -12.89 -6.71
N GLY A 67 16.03 -11.60 -6.39
CA GLY A 67 15.94 -10.53 -7.38
C GLY A 67 14.76 -10.68 -8.33
N VAL A 68 13.65 -11.28 -7.85
CA VAL A 68 12.43 -11.45 -8.63
C VAL A 68 11.58 -10.19 -8.57
N ASP A 69 10.87 -9.87 -9.65
CA ASP A 69 9.92 -8.77 -9.69
C ASP A 69 8.62 -9.10 -8.95
N ASN A 70 7.82 -8.05 -8.68
CA ASN A 70 6.50 -8.13 -8.05
C ASN A 70 6.56 -8.84 -6.69
N ILE A 71 7.55 -8.45 -5.86
CA ILE A 71 7.77 -9.02 -4.52
C ILE A 71 6.54 -8.83 -3.65
N ASP A 72 5.88 -7.68 -3.76
CA ASP A 72 4.61 -7.34 -3.11
C ASP A 72 3.50 -8.34 -3.47
N ILE A 73 3.28 -8.65 -4.75
CA ILE A 73 2.27 -9.65 -5.17
C ILE A 73 2.65 -11.05 -4.67
N ARG A 74 3.93 -11.43 -4.79
CA ARG A 74 4.41 -12.75 -4.36
C ARG A 74 4.30 -12.93 -2.83
N LEU A 75 4.53 -11.86 -2.07
CA LEU A 75 4.42 -11.87 -0.62
C LEU A 75 2.96 -11.78 -0.18
N CYS A 76 2.27 -10.70 -0.54
CA CYS A 76 0.94 -10.38 -0.04
C CYS A 76 -0.16 -11.27 -0.62
N SER A 77 -0.07 -11.67 -1.89
CA SER A 77 -1.08 -12.54 -2.51
C SER A 77 -0.68 -14.00 -2.40
N ALA A 78 0.47 -14.41 -2.95
CA ALA A 78 0.81 -15.83 -3.04
C ALA A 78 1.17 -16.46 -1.68
N SER A 79 1.85 -15.73 -0.80
CA SER A 79 2.33 -16.28 0.48
C SER A 79 1.38 -15.98 1.65
N ALA A 80 1.00 -14.72 1.82
CA ALA A 80 0.22 -14.25 2.96
C ALA A 80 -1.31 -14.28 2.74
N GLN A 81 -1.76 -14.36 1.48
CA GLN A 81 -3.20 -14.41 1.12
C GLN A 81 -4.00 -13.19 1.63
N TYR A 82 -3.34 -12.03 1.79
CA TYR A 82 -4.00 -10.76 2.13
C TYR A 82 -4.61 -10.08 0.90
N CYS A 83 -4.08 -10.36 -0.28
CA CYS A 83 -4.49 -9.77 -1.55
C CYS A 83 -4.87 -10.86 -2.56
N ASN A 84 -5.76 -10.52 -3.50
CA ASN A 84 -6.22 -11.43 -4.55
C ASN A 84 -5.53 -11.18 -5.91
N GLN A 85 -4.45 -10.40 -5.94
CA GLN A 85 -3.77 -10.05 -7.19
C GLN A 85 -3.00 -11.25 -7.74
N SER A 86 -3.02 -11.43 -9.06
CA SER A 86 -2.24 -12.45 -9.74
C SER A 86 -1.12 -11.83 -10.59
N LEU A 87 -0.04 -12.57 -10.83
CA LEU A 87 1.05 -12.13 -11.70
C LEU A 87 0.65 -12.06 -13.19
N ASP A 88 -0.49 -12.66 -13.54
CA ASP A 88 -1.02 -12.68 -14.91
C ASP A 88 -1.86 -11.43 -15.22
N GLU A 89 -2.25 -10.66 -14.19
CA GLU A 89 -2.80 -9.32 -14.34
C GLU A 89 -1.60 -8.37 -14.45
N GLU A 90 -1.38 -7.77 -15.63
CA GLU A 90 -0.34 -6.75 -15.85
C GLU A 90 -0.52 -5.61 -14.84
N TYR A 91 0.18 -5.70 -13.72
CA TYR A 91 0.20 -4.68 -12.68
C TYR A 91 1.15 -3.58 -13.15
N ASN A 92 0.63 -2.66 -13.96
CA ASN A 92 1.39 -1.55 -14.49
C ASN A 92 1.36 -0.38 -13.50
N PHE A 93 2.23 -0.42 -12.48
CA PHE A 93 2.36 0.65 -11.47
C PHE A 93 2.68 2.03 -12.07
N GLU A 94 3.14 2.07 -13.34
CA GLU A 94 3.45 3.31 -14.06
C GLU A 94 2.23 3.93 -14.78
N GLU A 95 1.20 3.16 -15.14
CA GLU A 95 0.06 3.68 -15.91
C GLU A 95 -0.94 4.53 -15.09
N GLU A 96 -0.98 4.39 -13.76
CA GLU A 96 -1.79 5.28 -12.91
C GLU A 96 -1.20 6.70 -12.77
N LYS A 97 0.02 6.96 -13.29
CA LYS A 97 0.66 8.28 -13.20
C LYS A 97 0.42 9.20 -14.40
N ASP A 98 -0.08 8.67 -15.52
CA ASP A 98 -0.21 9.43 -16.77
C ASP A 98 -1.66 9.83 -17.12
N GLU A 99 -2.65 9.48 -16.28
CA GLU A 99 -4.00 10.03 -16.37
C GLU A 99 -4.35 10.87 -15.12
N LEU A 100 -3.64 11.99 -14.89
CA LEU A 100 -4.22 13.22 -14.35
C LEU A 100 -3.36 14.47 -14.60
#